data_AF-A0A3D2V347-F1
#
_entry.id   AF-A0A3D2V347-F1
#
_cell.length_a   1.000
_cell.length_b   1.000
_cell.length_c   1.000
_cell.angle_alpha   90.00
_cell.angle_beta   90.00
_cell.angle_gamma   90.00
#
_symmetry.space_group_name_H-M   'P 1'
#
loop_
_entity.id
_entity.type
_entity.pdbx_description
1 polymer ?
#
loop_
_entity_poly.entity_id
_entity_poly.type
_entity_poly.pdbx_seq_one_letter_code
_entity_poly.pdbx_strand_id
1 'polypeptide(L)'
;DSDLKVAVEQQMLNPHVLQRWIEVANIVSKSNEPLAHFLHGTADPLPEDLIAILTNNASGDLKDRINRRASRSELSEAALDEFDALDADLQEVNKQLSEAPKLQVMAVQDGETQDSPVFIRGNHLSHGDVVPRRFLQIVEGTDQAPYPTEASGRLRWAQSIASEENPLTARVIANRVWRWHFGRPLVDSTENFGLSGTQPSHPQLLDHLAEYLIKHNWSLKQLHRYIISSKTFQMSGEYSKLNTTMDPGNLNYWRWQPRRLEAEAIRDSLLMISGKLDTKPSGEVLGGIATLSPSVDGLAGNRKIYETSQKRSVYLPVVRTNVFEMLTVFDFPNPAAPEGNRVTTTVPTQAMYLINNPVIHDYAQALARLVIQHGGSSLEEQINWLFLRCYNRPPINAELASTRTFFLTADGATGDRPDNPLTAWTAVCHSMLIANEFIYLD
;
A
#
# COMPACT_ATOMS: atom_id res chain seq x y z
N ASP A 1 63.53 5.91 9.31
CA ASP A 1 63.51 4.95 10.44
C ASP A 1 62.75 5.48 11.66
N SER A 2 62.94 6.74 12.09
CA SER A 2 62.17 7.34 13.20
C SER A 2 60.69 7.52 12.90
N ASP A 3 60.35 8.02 11.70
CA ASP A 3 58.97 8.45 11.41
C ASP A 3 58.05 7.28 11.07
N LEU A 4 58.61 6.18 10.55
CA LEU A 4 57.93 4.90 10.37
C LEU A 4 57.66 4.21 11.72
N LYS A 5 58.57 4.35 12.68
CA LYS A 5 58.37 3.93 14.07
C LYS A 5 57.26 4.73 14.75
N VAL A 6 57.25 6.05 14.55
CA VAL A 6 56.22 6.95 15.09
C VAL A 6 54.84 6.67 14.47
N ALA A 7 54.76 6.35 13.17
CA ALA A 7 53.51 5.96 12.52
C ALA A 7 52.96 4.59 13.03
N VAL A 8 53.85 3.63 13.31
CA VAL A 8 53.51 2.34 13.92
C VAL A 8 53.06 2.51 15.39
N GLU A 9 53.71 3.40 16.14
CA GLU A 9 53.42 3.63 17.56
C GLU A 9 52.20 4.55 17.81
N GLN A 10 51.87 5.48 16.89
CA GLN A 10 50.81 6.47 17.11
C GLN A 10 49.50 6.26 16.31
N GLN A 11 49.47 5.41 15.28
CA GLN A 11 48.27 5.25 14.43
C GLN A 11 47.75 3.81 14.25
N MET A 12 48.24 2.83 15.03
CA MET A 12 47.81 1.43 14.95
C MET A 12 47.82 0.84 13.53
N LEU A 13 48.80 1.21 12.70
CA LEU A 13 48.91 0.65 11.36
C LEU A 13 49.60 -0.71 11.41
N ASN A 14 48.86 -1.73 10.99
CA ASN A 14 49.25 -3.13 10.98
C ASN A 14 50.58 -3.36 10.21
N PRO A 15 51.56 -4.12 10.77
CA PRO A 15 52.84 -4.43 10.12
C PRO A 15 52.72 -4.93 8.68
N HIS A 16 51.62 -5.62 8.33
CA HIS A 16 51.38 -6.10 6.98
C HIS A 16 50.95 -5.01 5.98
N VAL A 17 50.23 -3.98 6.43
CA VAL A 17 49.94 -2.78 5.61
C VAL A 17 51.25 -2.04 5.34
N LEU A 18 52.11 -1.95 6.36
CA LEU A 18 53.45 -1.42 6.24
C LEU A 18 54.29 -2.21 5.24
N GLN A 19 54.25 -3.55 5.30
CA GLN A 19 54.98 -4.44 4.43
C GLN A 19 54.50 -4.37 2.97
N ARG A 20 53.19 -4.20 2.75
CA ARG A 20 52.57 -3.96 1.44
C ARG A 20 52.98 -2.61 0.86
N TRP A 21 53.04 -1.57 1.70
CA TRP A 21 53.56 -0.25 1.31
C TRP A 21 55.07 -0.27 1.04
N ILE A 22 55.84 -1.06 1.79
CA ILE A 22 57.28 -1.26 1.59
C ILE A 22 57.55 -2.07 0.32
N GLU A 23 56.76 -3.10 0.00
CA GLU A 23 56.87 -3.84 -1.26
C GLU A 23 56.51 -2.97 -2.47
N VAL A 24 55.45 -2.16 -2.37
CA VAL A 24 55.08 -1.18 -3.39
C VAL A 24 56.19 -0.14 -3.53
N ALA A 25 56.74 0.39 -2.43
CA ALA A 25 57.86 1.33 -2.44
C ALA A 25 59.16 0.71 -2.97
N ASN A 26 59.43 -0.57 -2.71
CA ASN A 26 60.61 -1.30 -3.21
C ASN A 26 60.53 -1.64 -4.70
N ILE A 27 59.31 -1.85 -5.22
CA ILE A 27 59.08 -1.99 -6.67
C ILE A 27 59.31 -0.64 -7.36
N VAL A 28 58.87 0.46 -6.74
CA VAL A 28 59.10 1.83 -7.21
C VAL A 28 60.59 2.23 -7.10
N SER A 29 61.31 1.79 -6.06
CA SER A 29 62.72 2.16 -5.87
C SER A 29 63.71 1.42 -6.79
N LYS A 30 63.36 0.22 -7.26
CA LYS A 30 64.19 -0.52 -8.24
C LYS A 30 64.27 0.14 -9.62
N SER A 31 63.45 1.16 -9.89
CA SER A 31 63.34 1.76 -11.22
C SER A 31 63.87 3.18 -11.37
N ASN A 32 64.31 3.89 -10.32
CA ASN A 32 65.09 5.13 -10.49
C ASN A 32 65.62 5.73 -9.17
N GLU A 33 66.83 6.30 -9.20
CA GLU A 33 67.56 7.00 -8.11
C GLU A 33 66.90 8.24 -7.43
N PRO A 34 65.80 8.88 -7.87
CA PRO A 34 65.28 10.11 -7.25
C PRO A 34 64.72 9.96 -5.82
N LEU A 35 64.36 8.74 -5.40
CA LEU A 35 63.82 8.50 -4.05
C LEU A 35 64.86 8.77 -2.93
N ALA A 36 66.15 8.71 -3.26
CA ALA A 36 67.22 9.06 -2.33
C ALA A 36 67.32 10.57 -2.06
N HIS A 37 66.82 11.41 -2.97
CA HIS A 37 66.92 12.88 -2.85
C HIS A 37 65.80 13.48 -1.98
N PHE A 38 64.62 12.87 -1.97
CA PHE A 38 63.49 13.32 -1.15
C PHE A 38 63.74 13.19 0.37
N LEU A 39 64.59 12.24 0.78
CA LEU A 39 64.96 12.03 2.18
C LEU A 39 65.96 13.08 2.71
N HIS A 40 66.56 13.91 1.84
CA HIS A 40 67.61 14.87 2.21
C HIS A 40 67.37 16.33 1.78
N GLY A 41 66.16 16.70 1.33
CA GLY A 41 65.67 18.08 1.48
C GLY A 41 66.15 19.13 0.48
N THR A 42 66.15 18.84 -0.83
CA THR A 42 66.10 19.87 -1.88
C THR A 42 65.10 19.48 -2.98
N ALA A 43 64.25 20.43 -3.37
CA ALA A 43 63.01 20.23 -4.11
C ALA A 43 63.21 19.92 -5.60
N ASP A 44 62.67 18.77 -6.04
CA ASP A 44 62.29 18.45 -7.43
C ASP A 44 60.88 17.83 -7.43
N PRO A 45 60.10 17.94 -8.53
CA PRO A 45 58.71 17.49 -8.57
C PRO A 45 58.57 15.96 -8.42
N LEU A 46 57.48 15.54 -7.78
CA LEU A 46 57.14 14.13 -7.55
C LEU A 46 57.11 13.33 -8.88
N PRO A 47 57.58 12.07 -8.91
CA PRO A 47 57.54 11.22 -10.11
C PRO A 47 56.11 11.05 -10.65
N GLU A 48 55.96 11.04 -11.98
CA GLU A 48 54.66 10.99 -12.67
C GLU A 48 53.79 9.77 -12.27
N ASP A 49 54.41 8.64 -11.91
CA ASP A 49 53.69 7.43 -11.48
C ASP A 49 53.01 7.60 -10.11
N LEU A 50 53.61 8.36 -9.20
CA LEU A 50 53.01 8.69 -7.90
C LEU A 50 51.89 9.72 -8.05
N ILE A 51 52.07 10.68 -8.96
CA ILE A 51 51.01 11.61 -9.35
C ILE A 51 49.85 10.83 -9.97
N ALA A 52 50.12 9.87 -10.86
CA ALA A 52 49.09 9.05 -11.50
C ALA A 52 48.29 8.18 -10.51
N ILE A 53 48.90 7.70 -9.42
CA ILE A 53 48.18 7.00 -8.33
C ILE A 53 47.30 7.98 -7.55
N LEU A 54 47.83 9.15 -7.18
CA LEU A 54 47.09 10.19 -6.44
C LEU A 54 45.98 10.86 -7.27
N THR A 55 46.13 10.93 -8.60
CA THR A 55 45.14 11.46 -9.54
C THR A 55 44.27 10.38 -10.18
N ASN A 56 44.34 9.13 -9.70
CA ASN A 56 43.46 8.01 -10.07
C ASN A 56 43.60 7.50 -11.53
N ASN A 57 44.76 7.66 -12.15
CA ASN A 57 45.13 7.21 -13.50
C ASN A 57 46.08 5.98 -13.54
N ALA A 58 46.25 5.27 -12.42
CA ALA A 58 47.09 4.07 -12.37
C ALA A 58 46.58 2.92 -13.28
N SER A 59 47.51 2.11 -13.80
CA SER A 59 47.23 0.92 -14.63
C SER A 59 46.35 -0.10 -13.90
N GLY A 60 45.54 -0.85 -14.66
CA GLY A 60 44.52 -1.78 -14.11
C GLY A 60 45.07 -2.80 -13.12
N ASP A 61 46.28 -3.33 -13.35
CA ASP A 61 46.92 -4.32 -12.49
C ASP A 61 47.31 -3.75 -11.11
N LEU A 62 47.68 -2.46 -11.04
CA LEU A 62 48.00 -1.80 -9.77
C LEU A 62 46.73 -1.48 -8.96
N LYS A 63 45.65 -1.06 -9.64
CA LYS A 63 44.34 -0.84 -9.02
C LYS A 63 43.74 -2.15 -8.49
N ASP A 64 43.84 -3.24 -9.24
CA ASP A 64 43.36 -4.55 -8.81
C ASP A 64 44.16 -5.09 -7.62
N ARG A 65 45.47 -4.87 -7.58
CA ARG A 65 46.32 -5.27 -6.45
C ARG A 65 46.11 -4.43 -5.20
N ILE A 66 45.69 -3.17 -5.32
CA ILE A 66 45.33 -2.31 -4.18
C ILE A 66 43.90 -2.64 -3.68
N ASN A 67 42.96 -2.91 -4.59
CA ASN A 67 41.56 -3.17 -4.28
C ASN A 67 41.24 -4.64 -3.94
N ARG A 68 42.21 -5.56 -4.04
CA ARG A 68 42.04 -6.95 -3.58
C ARG A 68 41.75 -6.99 -2.09
N ARG A 69 40.66 -7.69 -1.71
CA ARG A 69 40.30 -8.00 -0.32
C ARG A 69 41.51 -8.55 0.42
N ALA A 70 41.78 -8.03 1.61
CA ALA A 70 42.87 -8.49 2.46
C ALA A 70 42.69 -10.00 2.75
N SER A 71 43.77 -10.76 2.61
CA SER A 71 43.78 -12.16 3.01
C SER A 71 43.83 -12.28 4.54
N ARG A 72 43.36 -13.41 5.10
CA ARG A 72 43.38 -13.66 6.55
C ARG A 72 44.78 -13.47 7.16
N SER A 73 45.83 -13.79 6.41
CA SER A 73 47.24 -13.59 6.81
C SER A 73 47.68 -12.13 6.90
N GLU A 74 46.88 -11.17 6.43
CA GLU A 74 47.21 -9.74 6.42
C GLU A 74 46.52 -8.95 7.54
N LEU A 75 45.64 -9.59 8.32
CA LEU A 75 44.88 -8.95 9.39
C LEU A 75 45.67 -9.01 10.72
N SER A 76 45.54 -7.97 11.55
CA SER A 76 46.11 -7.96 12.90
C SER A 76 45.32 -8.91 13.80
N GLU A 77 45.89 -9.36 14.92
CA GLU A 77 45.18 -10.26 15.85
C GLU A 77 43.81 -9.70 16.26
N ALA A 78 43.72 -8.40 16.60
CA ALA A 78 42.46 -7.75 16.93
C ALA A 78 41.44 -7.74 15.77
N ALA A 79 41.91 -7.60 14.51
CA ALA A 79 41.05 -7.62 13.33
C ALA A 79 40.68 -9.05 12.91
N LEU A 80 41.51 -10.04 13.24
CA LEU A 80 41.20 -11.47 13.08
C LEU A 80 40.13 -11.90 14.08
N ASP A 81 40.22 -11.45 15.32
CA ASP A 81 39.19 -11.71 16.34
C ASP A 81 37.85 -11.09 15.94
N GLU A 82 37.84 -9.85 15.43
CA GLU A 82 36.64 -9.20 14.91
C GLU A 82 36.09 -9.91 13.67
N PHE A 83 36.96 -10.33 12.75
CA PHE A 83 36.57 -11.10 11.56
C PHE A 83 35.97 -12.46 11.94
N ASP A 84 36.56 -13.18 12.89
CA ASP A 84 36.06 -14.47 13.37
C ASP A 84 34.74 -14.33 14.11
N ALA A 85 34.57 -13.26 14.89
CA ALA A 85 33.29 -12.93 15.51
C ALA A 85 32.22 -12.65 14.45
N LEU A 86 32.54 -11.85 13.42
CA LEU A 86 31.61 -11.54 12.33
C LEU A 86 31.27 -12.77 11.48
N ASP A 87 32.24 -13.65 11.23
CA ASP A 87 32.02 -14.89 10.47
C ASP A 87 31.21 -15.89 11.29
N ALA A 88 31.43 -15.98 12.61
CA ALA A 88 30.58 -16.76 13.51
C ALA A 88 29.15 -16.22 13.54
N ASP A 89 28.97 -14.89 13.62
CA ASP A 89 27.66 -14.25 13.52
C ASP A 89 27.00 -14.52 12.17
N LEU A 90 27.74 -14.44 11.06
CA LEU A 90 27.23 -14.78 9.72
C LEU A 90 26.83 -16.26 9.61
N GLN A 91 27.62 -17.16 10.18
CA GLN A 91 27.31 -18.59 10.19
C GLN A 91 26.05 -18.87 11.01
N GLU A 92 25.91 -18.25 12.18
CA GLU A 92 24.72 -18.37 13.03
C GLU A 92 23.48 -17.77 12.35
N VAL A 93 23.59 -16.59 11.74
CA VAL A 93 22.50 -15.98 10.95
C VAL A 93 22.11 -16.87 9.78
N ASN A 94 23.07 -17.42 9.03
CA ASN A 94 22.79 -18.31 7.89
C ASN A 94 22.14 -19.62 8.34
N LYS A 95 22.56 -20.17 9.49
CA LYS A 95 21.93 -21.33 10.10
C LYS A 95 20.49 -21.03 10.49
N GLN A 96 20.23 -19.93 11.19
CA GLN A 96 18.89 -19.46 11.51
C GLN A 96 18.04 -19.23 10.26
N LEU A 97 18.62 -18.68 9.18
CA LEU A 97 17.92 -18.49 7.90
C LEU A 97 17.58 -19.82 7.21
N SER A 98 18.43 -20.83 7.35
CA SER A 98 18.22 -22.16 6.77
C SER A 98 17.16 -22.97 7.52
N GLU A 99 17.07 -22.79 8.84
CA GLU A 99 16.08 -23.41 9.72
C GLU A 99 14.75 -22.66 9.71
N ALA A 100 14.77 -21.37 9.35
CA ALA A 100 13.55 -20.58 9.17
C ALA A 100 12.68 -21.17 8.05
N PRO A 101 11.35 -21.19 8.22
CA PRO A 101 10.44 -21.63 7.18
C PRO A 101 10.64 -20.75 5.94
N LYS A 102 11.16 -21.36 4.86
CA LYS A 102 11.35 -20.69 3.58
C LYS A 102 9.97 -20.39 2.99
N LEU A 103 9.52 -19.15 3.15
CA LEU A 103 8.30 -18.67 2.53
C LEU A 103 8.52 -18.68 1.01
N GLN A 104 7.97 -19.67 0.31
CA GLN A 104 7.98 -19.68 -1.15
C GLN A 104 6.94 -18.68 -1.63
N VAL A 105 7.43 -17.59 -2.22
CA VAL A 105 6.59 -16.56 -2.83
C VAL A 105 6.73 -16.64 -4.35
N MET A 106 5.61 -16.45 -5.04
CA MET A 106 5.64 -16.23 -6.49
C MET A 106 6.23 -14.84 -6.74
N ALA A 107 7.45 -14.80 -7.27
CA ALA A 107 8.10 -13.57 -7.68
C ALA A 107 8.17 -13.49 -9.20
N VAL A 108 8.13 -12.27 -9.72
CA VAL A 108 8.31 -12.02 -11.16
C VAL A 108 9.80 -11.88 -11.42
N GLN A 109 10.32 -12.61 -12.41
CA GLN A 109 11.69 -12.47 -12.90
C GLN A 109 11.68 -11.80 -14.27
N ASP A 110 12.75 -11.08 -14.61
CA ASP A 110 12.98 -10.61 -15.98
C ASP A 110 13.25 -11.82 -16.89
N GLY A 111 12.52 -11.89 -18.00
CA GLY A 111 12.76 -12.87 -19.06
C GLY A 111 13.66 -12.31 -20.16
N GLU A 112 13.84 -13.09 -21.23
CA GLU A 112 14.54 -12.63 -22.42
C GLU A 112 13.83 -11.45 -23.09
N THR A 113 14.63 -10.49 -23.53
CA THR A 113 14.16 -9.24 -24.09
C THR A 113 13.97 -9.37 -25.59
N GLN A 114 12.78 -9.02 -26.08
CA GLN A 114 12.48 -9.10 -27.52
C GLN A 114 11.60 -7.94 -27.96
N ASP A 115 11.82 -7.50 -29.20
CA ASP A 115 10.91 -6.59 -29.90
C ASP A 115 9.65 -7.34 -30.34
N SER A 116 8.55 -6.61 -30.54
CA SER A 116 7.26 -7.22 -30.86
C SER A 116 6.77 -6.74 -32.23
N PRO A 117 6.33 -7.66 -33.12
CA PRO A 117 5.68 -7.27 -34.36
C PRO A 117 4.29 -6.69 -34.11
N VAL A 118 3.86 -5.75 -34.95
CA VAL A 118 2.48 -5.29 -34.94
C VAL A 118 1.58 -6.45 -35.36
N PHE A 119 0.64 -6.83 -34.49
CA PHE A 119 -0.37 -7.84 -34.84
C PHE A 119 -1.50 -7.19 -35.63
N ILE A 120 -1.56 -7.50 -36.94
CA ILE A 120 -2.54 -6.90 -37.85
C ILE A 120 -3.94 -7.35 -37.41
N ARG A 121 -4.79 -6.38 -37.04
CA ARG A 121 -6.14 -6.62 -36.49
C ARG A 121 -6.13 -7.47 -35.21
N GLY A 122 -5.03 -7.47 -34.45
CA GLY A 122 -4.89 -8.25 -33.22
C GLY A 122 -4.74 -9.76 -33.43
N ASN A 123 -4.54 -10.22 -34.66
CA ASN A 123 -4.28 -11.64 -34.93
C ASN A 123 -2.83 -11.99 -34.63
N HIS A 124 -2.60 -12.84 -33.63
CA HIS A 124 -1.26 -13.31 -33.24
C HIS A 124 -0.51 -14.06 -34.36
N LEU A 125 -1.21 -14.54 -35.39
CA LEU A 125 -0.62 -15.22 -36.56
C LEU A 125 -0.27 -14.27 -37.71
N SER A 126 -0.78 -13.03 -37.69
CA SER A 126 -0.58 -12.06 -38.76
C SER A 126 0.35 -10.94 -38.29
N HIS A 127 1.64 -11.16 -38.50
CA HIS A 127 2.69 -10.20 -38.14
C HIS A 127 2.85 -9.12 -39.21
N GLY A 128 2.86 -7.85 -38.79
CA GLY A 128 3.32 -6.70 -39.56
C GLY A 128 4.74 -6.31 -39.16
N ASP A 129 5.06 -5.02 -39.26
CA ASP A 129 6.39 -4.49 -38.96
C ASP A 129 6.79 -4.72 -37.50
N VAL A 130 8.07 -5.03 -37.29
CA VAL A 130 8.66 -5.16 -35.95
C VAL A 130 8.80 -3.78 -35.34
N VAL A 131 8.22 -3.58 -34.15
CA VAL A 131 8.32 -2.32 -33.42
C VAL A 131 9.39 -2.46 -32.34
N PRO A 132 10.44 -1.62 -32.37
CA PRO A 132 11.44 -1.63 -31.33
C PRO A 132 10.81 -1.22 -30.00
N ARG A 133 11.25 -1.82 -28.92
CA ARG A 133 10.82 -1.46 -27.57
C ARG A 133 11.10 0.02 -27.28
N ARG A 134 10.05 0.79 -26.99
CA ARG A 134 10.10 2.22 -26.62
C ARG A 134 8.82 2.63 -25.89
N PHE A 135 8.76 3.87 -25.39
CA PHE A 135 7.56 4.39 -24.75
C PHE A 135 6.48 4.75 -25.79
N LEU A 136 5.30 5.14 -25.31
CA LEU A 136 4.22 5.60 -26.18
C LEU A 136 4.65 6.88 -26.89
N GLN A 137 4.65 6.84 -28.23
CA GLN A 137 5.04 7.97 -29.08
C GLN A 137 4.18 9.22 -28.87
N ILE A 138 2.92 9.04 -28.46
CA ILE A 138 2.02 10.16 -28.17
C ILE A 138 2.42 10.94 -26.92
N VAL A 139 3.22 10.35 -26.02
CA VAL A 139 3.64 10.98 -24.77
C VAL A 139 5.04 11.57 -24.87
N GLU A 140 6.01 10.78 -25.36
CA GLU A 140 7.43 11.19 -25.44
C GLU A 140 7.86 11.59 -26.88
N GLY A 141 6.93 11.64 -27.85
CA GLY A 141 7.22 12.00 -29.24
C GLY A 141 7.76 10.83 -30.09
N THR A 142 8.03 11.07 -31.37
CA THR A 142 8.52 10.03 -32.29
C THR A 142 10.04 9.82 -32.26
N ASP A 143 10.78 10.79 -31.71
CA ASP A 143 12.25 10.81 -31.69
C ASP A 143 12.82 10.17 -30.41
N GLN A 144 12.36 8.96 -30.10
CA GLN A 144 12.77 8.21 -28.91
C GLN A 144 13.80 7.15 -29.28
N ALA A 145 14.90 7.11 -28.53
CA ALA A 145 15.83 5.99 -28.59
C ALA A 145 15.14 4.70 -28.10
N PRO A 146 15.35 3.56 -28.77
CA PRO A 146 14.89 2.27 -28.29
C PRO A 146 15.43 1.96 -26.88
N TYR A 147 14.67 1.20 -26.12
CA TYR A 147 15.12 0.70 -24.82
C TYR A 147 16.26 -0.30 -25.00
N PRO A 148 17.30 -0.28 -24.13
CA PRO A 148 18.39 -1.25 -24.18
C PRO A 148 17.89 -2.69 -24.07
N THR A 149 18.56 -3.59 -24.78
CA THR A 149 18.25 -5.03 -24.79
C THR A 149 18.76 -5.75 -23.53
N GLU A 150 19.73 -5.18 -22.82
CA GLU A 150 20.34 -5.76 -21.60
C GLU A 150 19.38 -5.79 -20.39
N ALA A 151 18.23 -5.11 -20.46
CA ALA A 151 17.24 -5.05 -19.39
C ALA A 151 15.81 -5.17 -19.91
N SER A 152 14.87 -5.60 -19.05
CA SER A 152 13.44 -5.70 -19.40
C SER A 152 12.81 -4.37 -19.82
N GLY A 153 13.44 -3.24 -19.49
CA GLY A 153 12.92 -1.89 -19.76
C GLY A 153 11.75 -1.48 -18.85
N ARG A 154 11.29 -2.37 -17.96
CA ARG A 154 10.17 -2.11 -17.02
C ARG A 154 10.46 -0.93 -16.09
N LEU A 155 11.70 -0.82 -15.61
CA LEU A 155 12.11 0.30 -14.76
C LEU A 155 12.04 1.63 -15.51
N ARG A 156 12.58 1.67 -16.74
CA ARG A 156 12.53 2.88 -17.58
C ARG A 156 11.11 3.26 -17.93
N TRP A 157 10.27 2.27 -18.26
CA TRP A 157 8.84 2.47 -18.47
C TRP A 157 8.15 3.07 -17.25
N ALA A 158 8.43 2.55 -16.06
CA ALA A 158 7.90 3.07 -14.80
C ALA A 158 8.38 4.51 -14.54
N GLN A 159 9.65 4.82 -14.83
CA GLN A 159 10.21 6.17 -14.74
C GLN A 159 9.54 7.14 -15.73
N SER A 160 9.28 6.73 -16.97
CA SER A 160 8.53 7.53 -17.95
C SER A 160 7.08 7.79 -17.50
N ILE A 161 6.42 6.80 -16.89
CA ILE A 161 5.06 6.97 -16.33
C ILE A 161 5.06 7.94 -15.15
N ALA A 162 6.03 7.83 -14.24
CA ALA A 162 6.15 8.64 -13.03
C ALA A 162 6.98 9.92 -13.23
N SER A 163 7.33 10.27 -14.47
CA SER A 163 8.11 11.46 -14.78
C SER A 163 7.31 12.72 -14.45
N GLU A 164 8.00 13.75 -13.94
CA GLU A 164 7.41 15.07 -13.68
C GLU A 164 6.96 15.76 -14.99
N GLU A 165 7.57 15.39 -16.11
CA GLU A 165 7.20 15.85 -17.45
C GLU A 165 5.91 15.20 -17.97
N ASN A 166 5.41 14.15 -17.29
CA ASN A 166 4.17 13.47 -17.61
C ASN A 166 3.04 13.87 -16.63
N PRO A 167 2.25 14.92 -16.93
CA PRO A 167 1.21 15.39 -16.02
C PRO A 167 0.01 14.44 -15.91
N LEU A 168 -0.13 13.47 -16.84
CA LEU A 168 -1.29 12.59 -16.89
C LEU A 168 -1.38 11.72 -15.64
N THR A 169 -0.26 11.13 -15.24
CA THR A 169 -0.18 10.24 -14.07
C THR A 169 -0.58 10.98 -12.80
N ALA A 170 -0.06 12.20 -12.61
CA ALA A 170 -0.39 13.06 -11.47
C ALA A 170 -1.87 13.47 -11.45
N ARG A 171 -2.44 13.84 -12.60
CA ARG A 171 -3.88 14.15 -12.73
C ARG A 171 -4.77 12.95 -12.41
N VAL A 172 -4.44 11.77 -12.93
CA VAL A 172 -5.23 10.55 -12.70
C VAL A 172 -5.25 10.18 -11.22
N ILE A 173 -4.09 10.17 -10.54
CA ILE A 173 -4.04 9.82 -9.12
C ILE A 173 -4.68 10.91 -8.24
N ALA A 174 -4.50 12.19 -8.56
CA ALA A 174 -5.16 13.28 -7.85
C ALA A 174 -6.68 13.16 -7.94
N ASN A 175 -7.22 12.86 -9.12
CA ASN A 175 -8.65 12.63 -9.32
C ASN A 175 -9.18 11.43 -8.52
N ARG A 176 -8.42 10.33 -8.45
CA ARG A 176 -8.77 9.15 -7.65
C ARG A 176 -8.78 9.43 -6.15
N VAL A 177 -7.75 10.13 -5.64
CA VAL A 177 -7.68 10.53 -4.23
C VAL A 177 -8.82 11.47 -3.87
N TRP A 178 -9.14 12.43 -4.75
CA TRP A 178 -10.29 13.30 -4.58
C TRP A 178 -11.59 12.50 -4.51
N ARG A 179 -11.80 11.56 -5.45
CA ARG A 179 -12.97 10.67 -5.47
C ARG A 179 -13.12 9.86 -4.19
N TRP A 180 -12.04 9.33 -3.61
CA TRP A 180 -12.13 8.56 -2.37
C TRP A 180 -12.59 9.40 -1.18
N HIS A 181 -12.20 10.67 -1.15
CA HIS A 181 -12.61 11.60 -0.10
C HIS A 181 -14.02 12.13 -0.28
N PHE A 182 -14.40 12.55 -1.48
CA PHE A 182 -15.68 13.21 -1.76
C PHE A 182 -16.76 12.28 -2.34
N GLY A 183 -16.46 11.01 -2.60
CA GLY A 183 -17.36 10.06 -3.27
C GLY A 183 -17.55 10.28 -4.77
N ARG A 184 -17.28 11.50 -5.27
CA ARG A 184 -17.35 11.88 -6.67
C ARG A 184 -16.01 12.41 -7.19
N PRO A 185 -15.52 11.94 -8.34
CA PRO A 185 -14.30 12.47 -8.96
C PRO A 185 -14.52 13.87 -9.58
N LEU A 186 -13.43 14.58 -9.86
CA LEU A 186 -13.45 15.82 -10.66
C LEU A 186 -13.68 15.53 -12.14
N VAL A 187 -13.13 14.41 -12.63
CA VAL A 187 -13.35 13.83 -13.96
C VAL A 187 -14.12 12.53 -13.78
N ASP A 188 -15.37 12.49 -14.23
CA ASP A 188 -16.28 11.34 -14.05
C ASP A 188 -15.71 10.05 -14.68
N SER A 189 -15.01 10.16 -15.82
CA SER A 189 -14.28 9.05 -16.45
C SER A 189 -12.89 8.81 -15.81
N THR A 190 -12.86 8.13 -14.66
CA THR A 190 -11.62 7.94 -13.88
C THR A 190 -10.57 7.06 -14.59
N GLU A 191 -10.96 6.24 -15.56
CA GLU A 191 -10.08 5.39 -16.36
C GLU A 191 -9.72 5.99 -17.73
N ASN A 192 -10.43 7.03 -18.18
CA ASN A 192 -10.24 7.61 -19.51
C ASN A 192 -10.13 9.14 -19.44
N PHE A 193 -8.89 9.63 -19.56
CA PHE A 193 -8.55 11.05 -19.64
C PHE A 193 -8.25 11.51 -21.09
N GLY A 194 -8.53 10.65 -22.07
CA GLY A 194 -8.39 10.97 -23.49
C GLY A 194 -9.56 11.79 -24.04
N LEU A 195 -9.55 12.03 -25.35
CA LEU A 195 -10.59 12.83 -26.05
C LEU A 195 -12.00 12.24 -25.95
N SER A 196 -12.11 10.93 -25.74
CA SER A 196 -13.38 10.22 -25.52
C SER A 196 -13.84 10.21 -24.06
N GLY A 197 -13.04 10.77 -23.14
CA GLY A 197 -13.38 10.93 -21.74
C GLY A 197 -14.24 12.17 -21.48
N THR A 198 -14.71 12.29 -20.23
CA THR A 198 -15.42 13.48 -19.74
C THR A 198 -14.44 14.61 -19.42
N GLN A 199 -14.89 15.85 -19.60
CA GLN A 199 -14.11 17.01 -19.17
C GLN A 199 -14.15 17.15 -17.63
N PRO A 200 -13.05 17.65 -17.01
CA PRO A 200 -13.04 17.94 -15.58
C PRO A 200 -14.05 19.03 -15.24
N SER A 201 -14.80 18.83 -14.15
CA SER A 201 -15.67 19.86 -13.57
C SER A 201 -14.88 21.12 -13.15
N HIS A 202 -13.69 20.91 -12.56
CA HIS A 202 -12.80 21.96 -12.08
C HIS A 202 -11.37 21.73 -12.60
N PRO A 203 -11.05 22.13 -13.85
CA PRO A 203 -9.75 21.86 -14.46
C PRO A 203 -8.59 22.49 -13.68
N GLN A 204 -8.73 23.74 -13.22
CA GLN A 204 -7.67 24.43 -12.49
C GLN A 204 -7.37 23.77 -11.14
N LEU A 205 -8.40 23.23 -10.47
CA LEU A 205 -8.22 22.50 -9.21
C LEU A 205 -7.49 21.18 -9.44
N LEU A 206 -7.88 20.43 -10.47
CA LEU A 206 -7.21 19.19 -10.83
C LEU A 206 -5.73 19.42 -11.15
N ASP A 207 -5.42 20.47 -11.91
CA ASP A 207 -4.05 20.86 -12.25
C ASP A 207 -3.25 21.26 -11.02
N HIS A 208 -3.86 22.04 -10.12
CA HIS A 208 -3.23 22.42 -8.86
C HIS A 208 -2.90 21.21 -7.98
N LEU A 209 -3.81 20.23 -7.88
CA LEU A 209 -3.56 19.01 -7.09
C LEU A 209 -2.48 18.12 -7.73
N ALA A 210 -2.45 18.04 -9.06
CA ALA A 210 -1.42 17.31 -9.78
C ALA A 210 -0.03 17.95 -9.57
N GLU A 211 0.07 19.27 -9.70
CA GLU A 211 1.29 20.02 -9.46
C GLU A 211 1.73 19.93 -7.99
N TYR A 212 0.79 20.00 -7.05
CA TYR A 212 1.07 19.79 -5.62
C TYR A 212 1.72 18.43 -5.37
N LEU A 213 1.22 17.37 -6.00
CA LEU A 213 1.76 16.02 -5.82
C LEU A 213 3.20 15.91 -6.35
N ILE A 214 3.47 16.48 -7.52
CA ILE A 214 4.82 16.50 -8.12
C ILE A 214 5.79 17.26 -7.21
N LYS A 215 5.44 18.49 -6.79
CA LYS A 215 6.27 19.33 -5.90
C LYS A 215 6.59 18.69 -4.54
N HIS A 216 5.75 17.76 -4.07
CA HIS A 216 5.93 17.07 -2.79
C HIS A 216 6.38 15.62 -2.96
N ASN A 217 7.17 15.33 -4.00
CA ASN A 217 7.79 14.02 -4.25
C ASN A 217 6.78 12.87 -4.26
N TRP A 218 5.63 13.07 -4.90
CA TRP A 218 4.58 12.06 -5.04
C TRP A 218 4.01 11.53 -3.71
N SER A 219 4.12 12.33 -2.63
CA SER A 219 3.66 11.92 -1.31
C SER A 219 2.12 11.94 -1.21
N LEU A 220 1.49 10.78 -1.36
CA LEU A 220 0.04 10.62 -1.17
C LEU A 220 -0.42 11.08 0.22
N LYS A 221 0.38 10.85 1.28
CA LYS A 221 0.05 11.29 2.65
C LYS A 221 -0.10 12.80 2.74
N GLN A 222 0.76 13.57 2.05
CA GLN A 222 0.66 15.02 2.03
C GLN A 222 -0.55 15.48 1.23
N LEU A 223 -0.82 14.85 0.07
CA LEU A 223 -2.02 15.13 -0.72
C LEU A 223 -3.31 14.86 0.07
N HIS A 224 -3.40 13.73 0.77
CA HIS A 224 -4.54 13.44 1.64
C HIS A 224 -4.70 14.54 2.71
N ARG A 225 -3.62 14.91 3.40
CA ARG A 225 -3.64 15.98 4.42
C ARG A 225 -4.11 17.31 3.85
N TYR A 226 -3.62 17.67 2.66
CA TYR A 226 -3.95 18.91 1.98
C TYR A 226 -5.45 19.00 1.63
N ILE A 227 -6.02 17.89 1.14
CA ILE A 227 -7.44 17.79 0.82
C ILE A 227 -8.30 17.87 2.10
N ILE A 228 -7.99 17.10 3.14
CA ILE A 228 -8.80 17.07 4.37
C ILE A 228 -8.68 18.37 5.20
N SER A 229 -7.60 19.13 5.01
CA SER A 229 -7.45 20.46 5.63
C SER A 229 -8.11 21.58 4.82
N SER A 230 -8.71 21.28 3.66
CA SER A 230 -9.40 22.27 2.86
C SER A 230 -10.73 22.68 3.51
N LYS A 231 -11.15 23.92 3.27
CA LYS A 231 -12.47 24.40 3.70
C LYS A 231 -13.59 23.54 3.11
N THR A 232 -13.44 23.11 1.86
CA THR A 232 -14.42 22.27 1.13
C THR A 232 -14.65 20.93 1.83
N PHE A 233 -13.60 20.27 2.31
CA PHE A 233 -13.75 19.01 3.05
C PHE A 233 -14.38 19.21 4.44
N GLN A 234 -14.17 20.37 5.05
CA GLN A 234 -14.68 20.70 6.39
C GLN A 234 -16.06 21.37 6.39
N MET A 235 -16.72 21.47 5.23
CA MET A 235 -18.06 22.05 5.13
C MET A 235 -19.11 21.13 5.78
N SER A 236 -20.17 21.73 6.31
CA SER A 236 -21.30 20.97 6.85
C SER A 236 -22.15 20.34 5.71
N GLY A 237 -22.91 19.30 6.05
CA GLY A 237 -23.93 18.71 5.18
C GLY A 237 -25.26 19.46 5.16
N GLU A 238 -25.34 20.67 5.75
CA GLU A 238 -26.60 21.36 5.99
C GLU A 238 -27.38 21.66 4.71
N TYR A 239 -28.69 21.45 4.77
CA TYR A 239 -29.58 21.68 3.65
C TYR A 239 -29.83 23.17 3.44
N SER A 240 -29.53 23.66 2.24
CA SER A 240 -29.91 25.00 1.78
C SER A 240 -30.84 24.89 0.58
N LYS A 241 -32.05 25.44 0.70
CA LYS A 241 -33.05 25.44 -0.38
C LYS A 241 -32.56 26.19 -1.63
N LEU A 242 -31.88 27.32 -1.41
CA LEU A 242 -31.37 28.16 -2.50
C LEU A 242 -30.27 27.41 -3.28
N ASN A 243 -29.28 26.86 -2.58
CA ASN A 243 -28.17 26.13 -3.21
C ASN A 243 -28.65 24.84 -3.89
N THR A 244 -29.59 24.13 -3.29
CA THR A 244 -30.18 22.92 -3.90
C THR A 244 -30.93 23.25 -5.20
N THR A 245 -31.52 24.43 -5.31
CA THR A 245 -32.22 24.86 -6.54
C THR A 245 -31.23 25.22 -7.65
N MET A 246 -30.08 25.81 -7.30
CA MET A 246 -29.05 26.21 -8.28
C MET A 246 -28.13 25.05 -8.70
N ASP A 247 -27.74 24.20 -7.76
CA ASP A 247 -26.86 23.05 -7.98
C ASP A 247 -27.38 21.82 -7.21
N PRO A 248 -28.43 21.15 -7.73
CA PRO A 248 -29.00 19.96 -7.11
C PRO A 248 -27.99 18.82 -6.98
N GLY A 249 -27.04 18.73 -7.92
CA GLY A 249 -26.02 17.68 -7.99
C GLY A 249 -24.80 17.92 -7.09
N ASN A 250 -24.73 19.06 -6.41
CA ASN A 250 -23.58 19.50 -5.61
C ASN A 250 -22.25 19.45 -6.39
N LEU A 251 -22.29 19.80 -7.69
CA LEU A 251 -21.10 19.89 -8.53
C LEU A 251 -20.05 20.84 -7.96
N ASN A 252 -20.50 21.92 -7.31
CA ASN A 252 -19.63 22.94 -6.72
C ASN A 252 -19.22 22.63 -5.27
N TYR A 253 -19.53 21.43 -4.75
CA TYR A 253 -19.19 21.00 -3.39
C TYR A 253 -19.61 22.02 -2.31
N TRP A 254 -20.82 22.58 -2.41
CA TRP A 254 -21.34 23.58 -1.48
C TRP A 254 -21.82 22.98 -0.14
N ARG A 255 -21.91 21.66 -0.05
CA ARG A 255 -22.15 20.89 1.18
C ARG A 255 -21.41 19.55 1.15
N TRP A 256 -21.26 18.94 2.32
CA TRP A 256 -20.86 17.54 2.41
C TRP A 256 -21.95 16.62 1.85
N GLN A 257 -21.55 15.53 1.17
CA GLN A 257 -22.44 14.51 0.65
C GLN A 257 -22.24 13.20 1.41
N PRO A 258 -23.32 12.61 1.97
CA PRO A 258 -23.24 11.32 2.61
C PRO A 258 -22.64 10.27 1.67
N ARG A 259 -21.64 9.53 2.16
CA ARG A 259 -20.92 8.53 1.37
C ARG A 259 -21.26 7.15 1.86
N ARG A 260 -21.72 6.30 0.95
CA ARG A 260 -21.95 4.88 1.23
C ARG A 260 -20.62 4.15 1.47
N LEU A 261 -20.58 3.29 2.48
CA LEU A 261 -19.49 2.35 2.72
C LEU A 261 -19.37 1.33 1.57
N GLU A 262 -18.13 0.92 1.29
CA GLU A 262 -17.84 -0.16 0.35
C GLU A 262 -18.12 -1.53 1.00
N ALA A 263 -18.36 -2.56 0.18
CA ALA A 263 -18.77 -3.89 0.64
C ALA A 263 -17.87 -4.47 1.75
N GLU A 264 -16.55 -4.34 1.59
CA GLU A 264 -15.54 -4.81 2.54
C GLU A 264 -15.61 -4.05 3.87
N ALA A 265 -15.86 -2.74 3.80
CA ALA A 265 -15.99 -1.89 4.98
C ALA A 265 -17.30 -2.21 5.72
N ILE A 266 -18.41 -2.46 5.02
CA ILE A 266 -19.67 -2.89 5.64
C ILE A 266 -19.46 -4.18 6.43
N ARG A 267 -18.84 -5.21 5.81
CA ARG A 267 -18.55 -6.47 6.49
C ARG A 267 -17.61 -6.29 7.68
N ASP A 268 -16.52 -5.55 7.51
CA ASP A 268 -15.53 -5.34 8.58
C ASP A 268 -16.14 -4.55 9.75
N SER A 269 -17.01 -3.56 9.48
CA SER A 269 -17.77 -2.83 10.50
C SER A 269 -18.70 -3.77 11.29
N LEU A 270 -19.43 -4.66 10.61
CA LEU A 270 -20.30 -5.66 11.27
C LEU A 270 -19.52 -6.60 12.20
N LEU A 271 -18.32 -7.03 11.79
CA LEU A 271 -17.43 -7.83 12.64
C LEU A 271 -16.87 -7.03 13.81
N MET A 272 -16.48 -5.77 13.57
CA MET A 272 -15.88 -4.91 14.58
C MET A 272 -16.87 -4.59 15.71
N ILE A 273 -18.07 -4.13 15.36
CA ILE A 273 -19.09 -3.78 16.35
C ILE A 273 -19.58 -5.02 17.12
N SER A 274 -19.73 -6.17 16.45
CA SER A 274 -20.12 -7.43 17.13
C SER A 274 -19.01 -8.03 17.99
N GLY A 275 -17.80 -7.45 17.97
CA GLY A 275 -16.64 -7.93 18.73
C GLY A 275 -16.04 -9.22 18.18
N LYS A 276 -16.41 -9.61 16.96
CA LYS A 276 -15.91 -10.82 16.29
C LYS A 276 -14.70 -10.57 15.41
N LEU A 277 -14.30 -9.32 15.15
CA LEU A 277 -13.19 -9.02 14.27
C LEU A 277 -11.85 -9.43 14.89
N ASP A 278 -11.12 -10.31 14.19
CA ASP A 278 -9.72 -10.60 14.49
C ASP A 278 -8.81 -9.60 13.77
N THR A 279 -8.11 -8.78 14.55
CA THR A 279 -7.20 -7.74 14.07
C THR A 279 -5.78 -8.26 13.80
N LYS A 280 -5.48 -9.52 14.14
CA LYS A 280 -4.17 -10.11 13.89
C LYS A 280 -3.95 -10.28 12.38
N PRO A 281 -2.81 -9.80 11.83
CA PRO A 281 -2.47 -10.03 10.44
C PRO A 281 -2.54 -11.53 10.11
N SER A 282 -3.20 -11.87 9.01
CA SER A 282 -3.16 -13.25 8.53
C SER A 282 -1.83 -13.49 7.84
N GLY A 283 -0.98 -14.34 8.41
CA GLY A 283 0.27 -14.77 7.78
C GLY A 283 0.05 -15.72 6.60
N GLU A 284 -1.14 -16.33 6.53
CA GLU A 284 -1.53 -17.28 5.50
C GLU A 284 -2.83 -16.86 4.83
N VAL A 285 -2.99 -17.22 3.56
CA VAL A 285 -4.27 -17.13 2.86
C VAL A 285 -5.23 -18.11 3.53
N LEU A 286 -6.49 -17.70 3.72
CA LEU A 286 -7.54 -18.60 4.22
C LEU A 286 -7.59 -19.89 3.38
N GLY A 287 -7.23 -21.01 4.02
CA GLY A 287 -7.22 -22.33 3.40
C GLY A 287 -8.62 -22.91 3.20
N GLY A 288 -8.69 -24.02 2.47
CA GLY A 288 -9.94 -24.77 2.22
C GLY A 288 -10.86 -24.16 1.17
N ILE A 289 -10.39 -23.14 0.44
CA ILE A 289 -11.19 -22.44 -0.58
C ILE A 289 -10.93 -23.07 -1.95
N ALA A 290 -11.97 -23.58 -2.58
CA ALA A 290 -11.95 -24.13 -3.92
C ALA A 290 -11.97 -23.01 -4.96
N THR A 291 -10.93 -22.92 -5.80
CA THR A 291 -10.72 -21.79 -6.72
C THR A 291 -10.95 -22.15 -8.19
N LEU A 292 -10.30 -23.21 -8.68
CA LEU A 292 -10.34 -23.65 -10.08
C LEU A 292 -11.55 -24.57 -10.31
N SER A 293 -12.58 -24.04 -10.98
CA SER A 293 -13.82 -24.78 -11.32
C SER A 293 -14.42 -25.55 -10.14
N PRO A 294 -14.79 -24.86 -9.05
CA PRO A 294 -15.34 -25.50 -7.86
C PRO A 294 -16.63 -26.26 -8.20
N SER A 295 -16.78 -27.46 -7.65
CA SER A 295 -18.06 -28.18 -7.64
C SER A 295 -19.09 -27.41 -6.81
N VAL A 296 -20.37 -27.79 -6.89
CA VAL A 296 -21.43 -27.21 -6.05
C VAL A 296 -21.09 -27.34 -4.56
N ASP A 297 -20.53 -28.48 -4.14
CA ASP A 297 -20.08 -28.69 -2.77
C ASP A 297 -18.91 -27.78 -2.40
N GLY A 298 -17.97 -27.56 -3.33
CA GLY A 298 -16.87 -26.62 -3.16
C GLY A 298 -17.35 -25.18 -2.97
N LEU A 299 -18.38 -24.76 -3.71
CA LEU A 299 -19.01 -23.45 -3.56
C LEU A 299 -19.71 -23.29 -2.20
N ALA A 300 -20.43 -24.32 -1.76
CA ALA A 300 -21.05 -24.33 -0.43
C ALA A 300 -20.01 -24.29 0.70
N GLY A 301 -18.91 -25.03 0.54
CA GLY A 301 -17.75 -24.99 1.44
C GLY A 301 -17.13 -23.60 1.51
N ASN A 302 -16.90 -22.97 0.36
CA ASN A 302 -16.39 -21.60 0.28
C ASN A 302 -17.29 -20.62 1.04
N ARG A 303 -18.61 -20.66 0.79
CA ARG A 303 -19.58 -19.81 1.49
C ARG A 303 -19.46 -19.92 3.00
N LYS A 304 -19.42 -21.15 3.52
CA LYS A 304 -19.29 -21.40 4.96
C LYS A 304 -17.99 -20.85 5.54
N ILE A 305 -16.88 -20.96 4.80
CA ILE A 305 -15.58 -20.39 5.22
C ILE A 305 -15.67 -18.86 5.27
N TYR A 306 -16.27 -18.22 4.26
CA TYR A 306 -16.40 -16.75 4.23
C TYR A 306 -17.31 -16.22 5.34
N GLU A 307 -18.44 -16.89 5.62
CA GLU A 307 -19.42 -16.50 6.64
C GLU A 307 -18.88 -16.71 8.07
N THR A 308 -18.07 -17.75 8.30
CA THR A 308 -17.47 -18.03 9.62
C THR A 308 -16.16 -17.28 9.86
N SER A 309 -15.51 -16.77 8.80
CA SER A 309 -14.25 -16.05 8.92
C SER A 309 -14.41 -14.74 9.70
N GLN A 310 -13.61 -14.61 10.75
CA GLN A 310 -13.49 -13.43 11.60
C GLN A 310 -12.38 -12.48 11.14
N LYS A 311 -11.64 -12.84 10.09
CA LYS A 311 -10.57 -12.01 9.54
C LYS A 311 -11.15 -10.80 8.81
N ARG A 312 -10.37 -9.72 8.76
CA ARG A 312 -10.64 -8.55 7.92
C ARG A 312 -10.83 -8.97 6.46
N SER A 313 -11.72 -8.28 5.76
CA SER A 313 -12.10 -8.54 4.36
C SER A 313 -10.89 -8.53 3.43
N VAL A 314 -9.85 -7.74 3.73
CA VAL A 314 -8.58 -7.69 2.97
C VAL A 314 -7.84 -9.03 2.91
N TYR A 315 -8.08 -9.94 3.87
CA TYR A 315 -7.46 -11.26 3.92
C TYR A 315 -8.34 -12.36 3.32
N LEU A 316 -9.57 -12.04 2.89
CA LEU A 316 -10.42 -13.00 2.21
C LEU A 316 -9.93 -13.20 0.77
N PRO A 317 -9.71 -14.44 0.32
CA PRO A 317 -9.30 -14.67 -1.06
C PRO A 317 -10.46 -14.37 -2.01
N VAL A 318 -10.14 -13.67 -3.09
CA VAL A 318 -11.08 -13.30 -4.14
C VAL A 318 -11.01 -14.34 -5.26
N VAL A 319 -12.01 -15.22 -5.33
CA VAL A 319 -12.16 -16.20 -6.40
C VAL A 319 -12.92 -15.55 -7.56
N ARG A 320 -12.26 -15.36 -8.70
CA ARG A 320 -12.82 -14.61 -9.85
C ARG A 320 -14.16 -15.12 -10.35
N THR A 321 -14.41 -16.42 -10.23
CA THR A 321 -15.65 -17.10 -10.66
C THR A 321 -16.70 -17.22 -9.58
N ASN A 322 -16.37 -16.92 -8.31
CA ASN A 322 -17.26 -17.06 -7.17
C ASN A 322 -16.87 -16.07 -6.06
N VAL A 323 -17.18 -14.80 -6.28
CA VAL A 323 -17.01 -13.76 -5.26
C VAL A 323 -17.99 -14.04 -4.12
N PHE A 324 -17.57 -13.74 -2.89
CA PHE A 324 -18.44 -13.90 -1.72
C PHE A 324 -19.78 -13.15 -1.91
N GLU A 325 -20.89 -13.84 -1.66
CA GLU A 325 -22.26 -13.34 -1.92
C GLU A 325 -22.49 -11.97 -1.29
N MET A 326 -22.11 -11.79 -0.02
CA MET A 326 -22.23 -10.51 0.67
C MET A 326 -21.53 -9.39 -0.10
N LEU A 327 -20.30 -9.62 -0.53
CA LEU A 327 -19.53 -8.60 -1.24
C LEU A 327 -20.21 -8.24 -2.57
N THR A 328 -20.70 -9.26 -3.29
CA THR A 328 -21.42 -9.07 -4.55
C THR A 328 -22.70 -8.27 -4.38
N VAL A 329 -23.50 -8.55 -3.33
CA VAL A 329 -24.75 -7.82 -3.03
C VAL A 329 -24.48 -6.34 -2.76
N PHE A 330 -23.35 -6.01 -2.13
CA PHE A 330 -22.95 -4.63 -1.81
C PHE A 330 -22.01 -3.99 -2.85
N ASP A 331 -22.15 -4.37 -4.12
CA ASP A 331 -21.46 -3.77 -5.27
C ASP A 331 -19.93 -3.94 -5.29
N PHE A 332 -19.42 -5.09 -4.82
CA PHE A 332 -18.01 -5.43 -5.01
C PHE A 332 -17.67 -5.50 -6.52
N PRO A 333 -16.57 -4.89 -6.96
CA PRO A 333 -16.23 -4.77 -8.38
C PRO A 333 -15.88 -6.13 -8.96
N ASN A 334 -16.11 -6.26 -10.26
CA ASN A 334 -15.75 -7.48 -10.97
C ASN A 334 -14.23 -7.73 -10.88
N PRO A 335 -13.76 -8.81 -10.24
CA PRO A 335 -12.34 -9.06 -10.05
C PRO A 335 -11.60 -9.45 -11.35
N ALA A 336 -12.32 -9.63 -12.45
CA ALA A 336 -11.74 -9.88 -13.77
C ALA A 336 -11.41 -8.60 -14.55
N ALA A 337 -11.89 -7.43 -14.13
CA ALA A 337 -11.68 -6.16 -14.81
C ALA A 337 -11.20 -5.07 -13.84
N PRO A 338 -10.36 -4.13 -14.28
CA PRO A 338 -10.01 -2.97 -13.47
C PRO A 338 -11.22 -2.02 -13.37
N GLU A 339 -11.52 -1.57 -12.15
CA GLU A 339 -12.57 -0.60 -11.87
C GLU A 339 -11.95 0.60 -11.13
N GLY A 340 -11.91 1.77 -11.78
CA GLY A 340 -11.37 3.00 -11.22
C GLY A 340 -12.42 3.80 -10.43
N ASN A 341 -13.71 3.55 -10.66
CA ASN A 341 -14.80 4.13 -9.89
C ASN A 341 -15.84 3.07 -9.49
N ARG A 342 -15.73 2.54 -8.26
CA ARG A 342 -16.70 1.56 -7.73
C ARG A 342 -18.11 2.16 -7.69
N VAL A 343 -19.03 1.57 -8.45
CA VAL A 343 -20.43 1.97 -8.47
C VAL A 343 -21.08 1.61 -7.14
N THR A 344 -21.97 2.47 -6.65
CA THR A 344 -22.81 2.18 -5.49
C THR A 344 -24.26 2.14 -5.95
N THR A 345 -24.97 1.06 -5.64
CA THR A 345 -26.39 0.93 -5.92
C THR A 345 -27.20 0.93 -4.63
N THR A 346 -28.45 1.34 -4.73
CA THR A 346 -29.42 1.27 -3.62
C THR A 346 -30.59 0.43 -4.10
N VAL A 347 -30.51 -0.88 -3.85
CA VAL A 347 -31.50 -1.85 -4.31
C VAL A 347 -32.18 -2.55 -3.13
N PRO A 348 -33.48 -2.89 -3.21
CA PRO A 348 -34.18 -3.57 -2.13
C PRO A 348 -33.54 -4.89 -1.69
N THR A 349 -32.85 -5.58 -2.60
CA THR A 349 -32.16 -6.86 -2.31
C THR A 349 -31.05 -6.69 -1.26
N GLN A 350 -30.38 -5.54 -1.20
CA GLN A 350 -29.37 -5.25 -0.18
C GLN A 350 -30.00 -5.10 1.22
N ALA A 351 -31.12 -4.38 1.31
CA ALA A 351 -31.86 -4.25 2.57
C ALA A 351 -32.42 -5.62 3.02
N MET A 352 -33.00 -6.38 2.08
CA MET A 352 -33.50 -7.72 2.35
C MET A 352 -32.39 -8.68 2.80
N TYR A 353 -31.17 -8.54 2.27
CA TYR A 353 -30.02 -9.30 2.73
C TYR A 353 -29.73 -9.02 4.22
N LEU A 354 -29.69 -7.76 4.63
CA LEU A 354 -29.42 -7.40 6.03
C LEU A 354 -30.54 -7.84 6.98
N ILE A 355 -31.78 -7.82 6.52
CA ILE A 355 -32.94 -8.23 7.32
C ILE A 355 -32.98 -9.76 7.52
N ASN A 356 -32.72 -10.53 6.45
CA ASN A 356 -33.02 -11.97 6.46
C ASN A 356 -31.80 -12.88 6.61
N ASN A 357 -30.59 -12.37 6.42
CA ASN A 357 -29.41 -13.22 6.47
C ASN A 357 -29.08 -13.63 7.93
N PRO A 358 -28.94 -14.95 8.22
CA PRO A 358 -28.70 -15.44 9.58
C PRO A 358 -27.38 -14.96 10.18
N VAL A 359 -26.36 -14.70 9.37
CA VAL A 359 -25.07 -14.18 9.83
C VAL A 359 -25.22 -12.78 10.43
N ILE A 360 -26.13 -11.96 9.88
CA ILE A 360 -26.41 -10.61 10.41
C ILE A 360 -27.14 -10.72 11.76
N HIS A 361 -28.04 -11.69 11.90
CA HIS A 361 -28.67 -12.00 13.18
C HIS A 361 -27.64 -12.47 14.23
N ASP A 362 -26.68 -13.31 13.84
CA ASP A 362 -25.59 -13.75 14.72
C ASP A 362 -24.70 -12.58 15.18
N TYR A 363 -24.47 -11.59 14.32
CA TYR A 363 -23.78 -10.36 14.69
C TYR A 363 -24.60 -9.49 15.64
N ALA A 364 -25.91 -9.36 15.39
CA ALA A 364 -26.83 -8.62 16.27
C ALA A 364 -26.89 -9.27 17.67
N GLN A 365 -26.96 -10.60 17.75
CA GLN A 365 -26.98 -11.31 19.03
C GLN A 365 -25.63 -11.17 19.77
N ALA A 366 -24.51 -11.23 19.06
CA ALA A 366 -23.19 -10.99 19.66
C ALA A 366 -23.07 -9.56 20.21
N LEU A 367 -23.53 -8.56 19.44
CA LEU A 367 -23.59 -7.17 19.88
C LEU A 367 -24.50 -7.00 21.11
N ALA A 368 -25.67 -7.65 21.14
CA ALA A 368 -26.58 -7.61 22.27
C ALA A 368 -25.94 -8.14 23.57
N ARG A 369 -25.13 -9.21 23.49
CA ARG A 369 -24.36 -9.70 24.65
C ARG A 369 -23.36 -8.65 25.16
N LEU A 370 -22.70 -7.92 24.25
CA LEU A 370 -21.78 -6.85 24.62
C LEU A 370 -22.51 -5.67 25.27
N VAL A 371 -23.71 -5.31 24.82
CA VAL A 371 -24.54 -4.27 25.45
C VAL A 371 -24.86 -4.65 26.89
N ILE A 372 -25.29 -5.89 27.14
CA ILE A 372 -25.60 -6.37 28.49
C ILE A 372 -24.35 -6.39 29.38
N GLN A 373 -23.19 -6.73 28.83
CA GLN A 373 -21.94 -6.86 29.58
C GLN A 373 -21.25 -5.51 29.86
N HIS A 374 -21.31 -4.57 28.93
CA HIS A 374 -20.50 -3.33 28.95
C HIS A 374 -21.30 -2.04 28.94
N GLY A 375 -22.61 -2.10 28.65
CA GLY A 375 -23.46 -0.93 28.50
C GLY A 375 -23.88 -0.27 29.82
N GLY A 376 -23.41 -0.75 30.97
CA GLY A 376 -23.75 -0.17 32.28
C GLY A 376 -25.01 -0.75 32.91
N SER A 377 -25.47 -0.09 33.98
CA SER A 377 -26.51 -0.62 34.87
C SER A 377 -27.91 -0.11 34.52
N SER A 378 -28.01 1.06 33.88
CA SER A 378 -29.29 1.64 33.45
C SER A 378 -29.55 1.37 31.97
N LEU A 379 -30.83 1.32 31.59
CA LEU A 379 -31.23 1.18 30.19
C LEU A 379 -30.71 2.34 29.33
N GLU A 380 -30.67 3.54 29.89
CA GLU A 380 -30.18 4.74 29.20
C GLU A 380 -28.67 4.66 28.93
N GLU A 381 -27.88 4.20 29.90
CA GLU A 381 -26.45 3.93 29.70
C GLU A 381 -26.23 2.89 28.60
N GLN A 382 -27.05 1.82 28.58
CA GLN A 382 -26.94 0.75 27.60
C GLN A 382 -27.26 1.24 26.18
N ILE A 383 -28.30 2.05 26.02
CA ILE A 383 -28.65 2.69 24.75
C ILE A 383 -27.53 3.63 24.32
N ASN A 384 -27.03 4.49 25.21
CA ASN A 384 -25.97 5.44 24.87
C ASN A 384 -24.68 4.72 24.44
N TRP A 385 -24.29 3.66 25.15
CA TRP A 385 -23.15 2.82 24.78
C TRP A 385 -23.31 2.18 23.40
N LEU A 386 -24.52 1.68 23.10
CA LEU A 386 -24.82 1.06 21.81
C LEU A 386 -24.73 2.06 20.65
N PHE A 387 -25.25 3.28 20.83
CA PHE A 387 -25.15 4.36 19.84
C PHE A 387 -23.70 4.80 19.61
N LEU A 388 -22.91 4.98 20.68
CA LEU A 388 -21.49 5.29 20.56
C LEU A 388 -20.72 4.18 19.83
N ARG A 389 -21.09 2.92 20.05
CA ARG A 389 -20.44 1.79 19.38
C ARG A 389 -20.81 1.65 17.92
N CYS A 390 -22.06 1.91 17.54
CA CYS A 390 -22.53 1.73 16.16
C CYS A 390 -22.29 2.98 15.29
N TYR A 391 -22.50 4.17 15.84
CA TYR A 391 -22.54 5.44 15.09
C TYR A 391 -21.54 6.48 15.59
N ASN A 392 -20.76 6.18 16.64
CA ASN A 392 -19.75 7.08 17.19
C ASN A 392 -20.31 8.45 17.65
N ARG A 393 -21.58 8.48 18.05
CA ARG A 393 -22.26 9.65 18.64
C ARG A 393 -23.26 9.20 19.71
N PRO A 394 -23.62 10.08 20.66
CA PRO A 394 -24.74 9.81 21.55
C PRO A 394 -26.09 9.87 20.81
N PRO A 395 -27.14 9.18 21.30
CA PRO A 395 -28.48 9.28 20.75
C PRO A 395 -29.08 10.67 21.04
N ILE A 396 -29.92 11.17 20.14
CA ILE A 396 -30.77 12.34 20.46
C ILE A 396 -31.98 11.89 21.29
N ASN A 397 -32.63 12.82 21.99
CA ASN A 397 -33.76 12.52 22.89
C ASN A 397 -34.89 11.70 22.23
N ALA A 398 -35.18 11.97 20.95
CA ALA A 398 -36.21 11.23 20.21
C ALA A 398 -35.79 9.78 19.89
N GLU A 399 -34.52 9.56 19.56
CA GLU A 399 -33.96 8.22 19.33
C GLU A 399 -33.92 7.42 20.63
N LEU A 400 -33.45 8.04 21.72
CA LEU A 400 -33.41 7.43 23.04
C LEU A 400 -34.80 6.96 23.48
N ALA A 401 -35.82 7.82 23.34
CA ALA A 401 -37.19 7.46 23.64
C ALA A 401 -37.70 6.31 22.75
N SER A 402 -37.45 6.38 21.44
CA SER A 402 -37.90 5.35 20.47
C SER A 402 -37.24 4.00 20.71
N THR A 403 -35.93 3.98 20.95
CA THR A 403 -35.17 2.76 21.26
C THR A 403 -35.62 2.16 22.59
N ARG A 404 -35.90 2.99 23.59
CA ARG A 404 -36.46 2.53 24.88
C ARG A 404 -37.82 1.87 24.67
N THR A 405 -38.73 2.52 23.96
CA THR A 405 -40.05 1.94 23.65
C THR A 405 -39.91 0.64 22.88
N PHE A 406 -39.05 0.60 21.86
CA PHE A 406 -38.82 -0.59 21.06
C PHE A 406 -38.30 -1.75 21.91
N PHE A 407 -37.29 -1.52 22.75
CA PHE A 407 -36.75 -2.53 23.68
C PHE A 407 -37.83 -3.12 24.60
N LEU A 408 -38.72 -2.29 25.14
CA LEU A 408 -39.80 -2.75 26.02
C LEU A 408 -40.86 -3.58 25.29
N THR A 409 -41.12 -3.28 24.01
CA THR A 409 -42.14 -3.96 23.20
C THR A 409 -41.64 -5.17 22.41
N ALA A 410 -40.32 -5.30 22.22
CA ALA A 410 -39.71 -6.27 21.30
C ALA A 410 -39.97 -7.75 21.64
N ASP A 411 -40.31 -8.05 22.90
CA ASP A 411 -40.61 -9.42 23.37
C ASP A 411 -42.14 -9.69 23.47
N GLY A 412 -42.98 -8.80 22.92
CA GLY A 412 -44.44 -8.88 23.08
C GLY A 412 -44.93 -8.58 24.51
N ALA A 413 -44.05 -8.10 25.39
CA ALA A 413 -44.35 -7.80 26.78
C ALA A 413 -45.19 -6.51 26.91
N THR A 414 -46.29 -6.59 27.65
CA THR A 414 -47.13 -5.45 28.07
C THR A 414 -46.66 -4.83 29.41
N GLY A 415 -45.36 -4.94 29.75
CA GLY A 415 -44.80 -4.55 31.05
C GLY A 415 -43.47 -3.78 30.98
N ASP A 416 -42.92 -3.40 32.14
CA ASP A 416 -41.77 -2.48 32.27
C ASP A 416 -40.38 -3.09 31.93
N ARG A 417 -40.25 -4.42 31.78
CA ARG A 417 -39.02 -5.10 31.31
C ARG A 417 -39.34 -6.41 30.56
N PRO A 418 -38.64 -6.73 29.46
CA PRO A 418 -38.81 -7.99 28.73
C PRO A 418 -38.33 -9.21 29.53
N ASP A 419 -39.00 -10.35 29.37
CA ASP A 419 -38.67 -11.62 30.05
C ASP A 419 -37.33 -12.18 29.60
N ASN A 420 -36.98 -11.95 28.32
CA ASN A 420 -35.66 -12.26 27.79
C ASN A 420 -34.93 -11.00 27.27
N PRO A 421 -34.10 -10.36 28.12
CA PRO A 421 -33.33 -9.17 27.73
C PRO A 421 -32.43 -9.38 26.51
N LEU A 422 -31.91 -10.60 26.30
CA LEU A 422 -31.05 -10.89 25.15
C LEU A 422 -31.85 -10.84 23.84
N THR A 423 -33.07 -11.37 23.81
CA THR A 423 -33.93 -11.34 22.62
C THR A 423 -34.32 -9.90 22.27
N ALA A 424 -34.75 -9.12 23.27
CA ALA A 424 -35.10 -7.71 23.08
C ALA A 424 -33.90 -6.89 22.59
N TRP A 425 -32.72 -7.06 23.20
CA TRP A 425 -31.51 -6.40 22.72
C TRP A 425 -31.06 -6.87 21.34
N THR A 426 -31.26 -8.14 20.99
CA THR A 426 -30.95 -8.65 19.64
C THR A 426 -31.79 -7.96 18.59
N ALA A 427 -33.09 -7.75 18.83
CA ALA A 427 -33.97 -7.01 17.92
C ALA A 427 -33.56 -5.54 17.77
N VAL A 428 -33.23 -4.87 18.89
CA VAL A 428 -32.71 -3.48 18.88
C VAL A 428 -31.39 -3.40 18.09
N CYS A 429 -30.44 -4.27 18.39
CA CYS A 429 -29.15 -4.32 17.70
C CYS A 429 -29.35 -4.56 16.21
N HIS A 430 -30.18 -5.53 15.82
CA HIS A 430 -30.48 -5.82 14.42
C HIS A 430 -31.03 -4.60 13.68
N SER A 431 -31.96 -3.86 14.32
CA SER A 431 -32.52 -2.63 13.76
C SER A 431 -31.46 -1.55 13.53
N MET A 432 -30.46 -1.47 14.41
CA MET A 432 -29.34 -0.52 14.23
C MET A 432 -28.38 -0.94 13.12
N LEU A 433 -28.14 -2.25 12.94
CA LEU A 433 -27.27 -2.78 11.87
C LEU A 433 -27.88 -2.59 10.47
N ILE A 434 -29.21 -2.52 10.36
CA ILE A 434 -29.91 -2.32 9.08
C ILE A 434 -30.25 -0.85 8.78
N ALA A 435 -29.97 0.07 9.72
CA ALA A 435 -30.26 1.49 9.54
C ALA A 435 -29.38 2.12 8.46
N ASN A 436 -29.88 3.16 7.79
CA ASN A 436 -29.12 3.89 6.78
C ASN A 436 -27.82 4.48 7.34
N GLU A 437 -27.87 5.03 8.56
CA GLU A 437 -26.69 5.60 9.25
C GLU A 437 -25.56 4.59 9.47
N PHE A 438 -25.87 3.28 9.48
CA PHE A 438 -24.83 2.26 9.56
C PHE A 438 -24.00 2.14 8.27
N ILE A 439 -24.62 2.41 7.12
CA ILE A 439 -24.04 2.20 5.79
C ILE A 439 -23.56 3.53 5.18
N TYR A 440 -24.21 4.64 5.49
CA TYR A 440 -23.89 5.96 4.97
C TYR A 440 -23.14 6.77 6.03
N LEU A 441 -21.95 7.25 5.67
CA LEU A 441 -21.15 8.15 6.49
C LEU A 441 -21.58 9.59 6.21
N ASP A 442 -22.04 10.27 7.26
CA ASP A 442 -22.44 11.68 7.26
C ASP A 442 -21.26 12.65 7.47
#